data_AF-A0A920FJK7-F1
#
_entry.id   AF-A0A920FJK7-F1
#
_cell.length_a   1.000
_cell.length_b   1.000
_cell.length_c   1.000
_cell.angle_alpha   90.00
_cell.angle_beta   90.00
_cell.angle_gamma   90.00
#
_symmetry.space_group_name_H-M   'P 1'
#
loop_
_entity.id
_entity.type
_entity.pdbx_description
1 polymer ?
#
loop_
_entity_poly.entity_id
_entity_poly.type
_entity_poly.pdbx_seq_one_letter_code
_entity_poly.pdbx_strand_id
1 'polypeptide(L)'
;MALNNPLGQEIYSSANGCDSTVFINITFNQQPTVTSNFSDTTVCEDDTITIYGIGAASYIWNNNILDSVPIIGPDEGTYVVTGTDSFNCSNTYQFTLNTEFCPREPYFLIVPNVFTPNGDGENDIFKPNGTSFEPKSMKIFNRWGQLIFEDYYGIGWDGRLPSGLKASDGTYLYRITIQPLTIPASEIEEFKGFLQLIDR
;
A
#
# COMPACT_ATOMS: atom_id res chain seq x y z
N MET A 1 -14.95 21.81 27.33
CA MET A 1 -15.64 22.42 28.49
C MET A 1 -14.78 22.10 29.70
N ALA A 2 -14.04 23.06 30.25
CA ALA A 2 -13.13 22.79 31.36
C ALA A 2 -13.96 22.55 32.63
N LEU A 3 -13.90 21.33 33.17
CA LEU A 3 -14.54 21.01 34.44
C LEU A 3 -13.66 21.57 35.56
N ASN A 4 -14.16 22.60 36.24
CA ASN A 4 -13.53 23.09 37.47
C ASN A 4 -13.66 22.03 38.55
N ASN A 5 -12.57 21.81 39.26
CA ASN A 5 -12.43 20.82 40.30
C ASN A 5 -13.34 21.15 41.51
N PRO A 6 -14.32 20.30 41.88
CA PRO A 6 -15.22 20.61 42.98
C PRO A 6 -14.52 20.45 44.33
N LEU A 7 -14.63 21.45 45.20
CA LEU A 7 -14.25 21.35 46.61
C LEU A 7 -15.47 20.87 47.39
N GLY A 8 -15.37 19.69 48.02
CA GLY A 8 -16.38 19.16 48.94
C GLY A 8 -16.02 19.49 50.39
N GLN A 9 -16.99 20.00 51.16
CA GLN A 9 -16.85 20.25 52.59
C GLN A 9 -17.95 19.47 53.34
N GLU A 10 -17.56 18.64 54.30
CA GLU A 10 -18.48 18.05 55.29
C GLU A 10 -18.19 18.63 56.67
N ILE A 11 -19.25 19.00 57.39
CA ILE A 11 -19.19 19.57 58.74
C ILE A 11 -19.97 18.63 59.67
N TYR A 12 -19.29 18.07 60.67
CA TYR A 12 -19.91 17.28 61.72
C TYR A 12 -20.14 18.17 62.94
N SER A 13 -21.40 18.44 63.30
CA SER A 13 -21.76 19.27 64.45
C SER A 13 -22.09 18.40 65.68
N SER A 14 -21.32 18.59 66.75
CA SER A 14 -21.62 18.07 68.09
C SER A 14 -22.18 19.20 68.96
N ALA A 15 -23.21 18.89 69.77
CA ALA A 15 -23.85 19.85 70.68
C ALA A 15 -22.89 20.50 71.71
N ASN A 16 -21.67 19.96 71.86
CA ASN A 16 -20.66 20.42 72.83
C ASN A 16 -19.47 21.17 72.19
N GLY A 17 -19.59 21.64 70.94
CA GLY A 17 -18.62 22.60 70.37
C GLY A 17 -17.26 22.02 69.96
N CYS A 18 -17.20 20.73 69.61
CA CYS A 18 -16.08 20.16 68.86
C CYS A 18 -16.55 19.86 67.43
N ASP A 19 -16.49 20.86 66.56
CA ASP A 19 -16.69 20.72 65.13
C ASP A 19 -15.34 20.41 64.45
N SER A 20 -15.29 19.32 63.69
CA SER A 20 -14.14 18.98 62.86
C SER A 20 -14.49 19.27 61.41
N THR A 21 -13.65 20.05 60.73
CA THR A 21 -13.75 20.26 59.28
C THR A 21 -12.78 19.34 58.57
N VAL A 22 -13.29 18.57 57.62
CA VAL A 22 -12.47 17.76 56.71
C VAL A 22 -12.53 18.40 55.33
N PHE A 23 -11.36 18.63 54.73
CA PHE A 23 -11.25 19.07 53.35
C PHE A 23 -10.95 17.86 52.45
N ILE A 24 -11.75 17.66 51.42
CA ILE A 24 -11.47 16.69 50.36
C ILE A 24 -11.03 17.48 49.13
N ASN A 25 -9.73 17.45 48.83
CA ASN A 25 -9.19 18.01 47.61
C ASN A 25 -9.31 16.95 46.50
N ILE A 26 -10.38 17.04 45.71
CA ILE A 26 -10.47 16.31 44.43
C ILE A 26 -9.45 16.98 43.48
N THR A 27 -8.95 16.32 42.44
CA THR A 27 -8.18 16.96 41.36
C THR A 27 -8.66 16.40 40.03
N PHE A 28 -9.12 17.28 39.15
CA PHE A 28 -9.56 16.91 37.80
C PHE A 28 -8.45 17.15 36.79
N ASN A 29 -7.91 16.08 36.22
CA ASN A 29 -6.94 16.16 35.13
C ASN A 29 -7.69 16.18 33.79
N GLN A 30 -7.40 17.17 32.95
CA GLN A 30 -7.99 17.26 31.62
C GLN A 30 -7.40 16.19 30.71
N GLN A 31 -8.22 15.60 29.85
CA GLN A 31 -7.75 14.64 28.84
C GLN A 31 -6.79 15.32 27.85
N PRO A 32 -5.77 14.60 27.35
CA PRO A 32 -4.88 15.14 26.32
C PRO A 32 -5.63 15.40 25.00
N THR A 33 -5.16 16.38 24.24
CA THR A 33 -5.62 16.62 22.85
C THR A 33 -4.76 15.79 21.91
N VAL A 34 -5.23 14.60 21.55
CA VAL A 34 -4.49 13.67 20.69
C VAL A 34 -4.78 13.97 19.22
N THR A 35 -3.74 14.01 18.38
CA THR A 35 -3.83 14.09 16.92
C THR A 35 -2.77 13.18 16.26
N SER A 36 -2.76 13.12 14.93
CA SER A 36 -1.76 12.41 14.12
C SER A 36 -1.14 13.36 13.09
N ASN A 37 0.00 12.98 12.51
CA ASN A 37 0.54 13.63 11.32
C ASN A 37 -0.25 13.31 10.03
N PHE A 38 -1.16 12.35 10.10
CA PHE A 38 -2.10 12.01 9.03
C PHE A 38 -3.53 12.47 9.37
N SER A 39 -4.27 12.75 8.31
CA SER A 39 -5.73 12.93 8.29
C SER A 39 -6.31 12.06 7.18
N ASP A 40 -7.63 12.09 6.99
CA ASP A 40 -8.29 11.35 5.90
C ASP A 40 -7.60 11.65 4.56
N THR A 41 -7.04 10.60 3.93
CA THR A 41 -6.20 10.75 2.74
C THR A 41 -6.15 9.46 1.92
N THR A 42 -5.63 9.57 0.70
CA THR A 42 -5.33 8.46 -0.20
C THR A 42 -3.82 8.44 -0.45
N VAL A 43 -3.21 7.27 -0.34
CA VAL A 43 -1.77 7.04 -0.60
C VAL A 43 -1.57 5.95 -1.64
N CYS A 44 -0.37 5.82 -2.16
CA CYS A 44 -0.08 4.75 -3.10
C CYS A 44 0.05 3.40 -2.39
N GLU A 45 -0.48 2.32 -3.00
CA GLU A 45 -0.43 0.95 -2.45
C GLU A 45 0.99 0.46 -2.11
N ASP A 46 2.02 0.98 -2.79
CA ASP A 46 3.43 0.62 -2.60
C ASP A 46 4.25 1.67 -1.82
N ASP A 47 3.61 2.73 -1.32
CA ASP A 47 4.32 3.78 -0.61
C ASP A 47 4.82 3.31 0.76
N THR A 48 5.89 3.96 1.21
CA THR A 48 6.35 3.84 2.60
C THR A 48 5.92 5.07 3.37
N ILE A 49 4.99 4.89 4.33
CA ILE A 49 4.50 5.97 5.18
C ILE A 49 5.03 5.83 6.61
N THR A 50 5.12 6.93 7.35
CA THR A 50 5.44 6.90 8.78
C THR A 50 4.37 7.68 9.54
N ILE A 51 3.62 6.98 10.39
CA ILE A 51 2.51 7.55 11.16
C ILE A 51 2.96 7.72 12.61
N TYR A 52 2.65 8.86 13.24
CA TYR A 52 2.97 9.12 14.64
C TYR A 52 1.92 10.01 15.31
N GLY A 53 1.71 9.76 16.61
CA GLY A 53 0.79 10.52 17.44
C GLY A 53 1.39 11.84 17.93
N ILE A 54 0.51 12.81 18.20
CA ILE A 54 0.88 14.15 18.69
C ILE A 54 -0.06 14.51 19.85
N GLY A 55 0.47 15.22 20.86
CA GLY A 55 -0.31 15.80 21.96
C GLY A 55 -0.49 14.96 23.23
N ALA A 56 0.24 13.83 23.38
CA ALA A 56 0.30 13.01 24.59
C ALA A 56 1.74 12.53 24.90
N ALA A 57 1.92 11.82 26.02
CA ALA A 57 3.23 11.32 26.45
C ALA A 57 3.59 9.94 25.85
N SER A 58 2.59 9.12 25.56
CA SER A 58 2.75 7.81 24.91
C SER A 58 1.60 7.52 23.95
N TYR A 59 1.86 6.76 22.89
CA TYR A 59 0.88 6.43 21.86
C TYR A 59 0.79 4.93 21.62
N ILE A 60 -0.44 4.43 21.46
CA ILE A 60 -0.75 3.06 21.06
C ILE A 60 -1.67 3.11 19.85
N TRP A 61 -1.30 2.40 18.79
CA TRP A 61 -2.05 2.33 17.54
C TRP A 61 -2.83 1.01 17.44
N ASN A 62 -3.92 1.01 16.68
CA ASN A 62 -4.55 -0.22 16.20
C ASN A 62 -3.70 -0.90 15.10
N ASN A 63 -4.18 -2.03 14.59
CA ASN A 63 -3.55 -2.76 13.46
C ASN A 63 -2.10 -3.19 13.69
N ASN A 64 -1.68 -3.35 14.95
CA ASN A 64 -0.30 -3.70 15.35
C ASN A 64 0.77 -2.71 14.85
N ILE A 65 0.39 -1.45 14.61
CA ILE A 65 1.30 -0.40 14.17
C ILE A 65 2.14 0.08 15.36
N LEU A 66 3.42 0.34 15.08
CA LEU A 66 4.34 0.97 16.03
C LEU A 66 4.45 2.45 15.73
N ASP A 67 4.34 3.28 16.76
CA ASP A 67 4.43 4.73 16.62
C ASP A 67 5.79 5.15 16.07
N SER A 68 5.79 6.06 15.08
CA SER A 68 7.00 6.60 14.45
C SER A 68 7.86 5.54 13.73
N VAL A 69 7.28 4.41 13.33
CA VAL A 69 7.96 3.36 12.55
C VAL A 69 7.40 3.33 11.11
N PRO A 70 8.26 3.20 10.08
CA PRO A 70 7.81 3.11 8.70
C PRO A 70 6.96 1.86 8.42
N ILE A 71 5.89 2.05 7.64
CA ILE A 71 4.99 1.01 7.12
C ILE A 71 5.17 0.98 5.60
N ILE A 72 5.51 -0.18 5.07
CA ILE A 72 5.64 -0.41 3.62
C ILE A 72 4.32 -1.01 3.13
N GLY A 73 3.70 -0.38 2.15
CA GLY A 73 2.42 -0.81 1.60
C GLY A 73 1.31 -0.79 2.65
N PRO A 74 0.86 0.39 3.11
CA PRO A 74 -0.09 0.49 4.19
C PRO A 74 -1.46 -0.05 3.77
N ASP A 75 -2.08 -0.88 4.61
CA ASP A 75 -3.43 -1.39 4.36
C ASP A 75 -4.49 -0.28 4.45
N GLU A 76 -5.51 -0.36 3.61
CA GLU A 76 -6.69 0.50 3.70
C GLU A 76 -7.44 0.28 5.02
N GLY A 77 -7.98 1.37 5.55
CA GLY A 77 -8.93 1.29 6.66
C GLY A 77 -8.83 2.45 7.63
N THR A 78 -9.43 2.25 8.81
CA THR A 78 -9.44 3.24 9.88
C THR A 78 -8.25 3.03 10.82
N TYR A 79 -7.45 4.07 10.96
CA TYR A 79 -6.30 4.12 11.85
C TYR A 79 -6.69 4.92 13.09
N VAL A 80 -6.47 4.34 14.26
CA VAL A 80 -6.83 4.90 15.55
C VAL A 80 -5.61 4.95 16.45
N VAL A 81 -5.27 6.15 16.94
CA VAL A 81 -4.26 6.36 17.96
C VAL A 81 -4.91 6.67 19.30
N THR A 82 -4.46 5.98 20.34
CA THR A 82 -4.76 6.30 21.74
C THR A 82 -3.52 6.94 22.34
N GLY A 83 -3.64 8.21 22.75
CA GLY A 83 -2.58 8.93 23.46
C GLY A 83 -2.87 8.98 24.96
N THR A 84 -1.87 8.67 25.78
CA THR A 84 -1.94 8.75 27.25
C THR A 84 -0.94 9.79 27.76
N ASP A 85 -1.37 10.65 28.67
CA ASP A 85 -0.53 11.68 29.28
C ASP A 85 0.20 11.19 30.55
N SER A 86 0.97 12.09 31.17
CA SER A 86 1.69 11.81 32.42
C SER A 86 0.80 11.58 33.64
N PHE A 87 -0.48 11.93 33.55
CA PHE A 87 -1.48 11.74 34.60
C PHE A 87 -2.36 10.49 34.35
N ASN A 88 -1.97 9.66 33.38
CA ASN A 88 -2.68 8.46 32.97
C ASN A 88 -4.09 8.74 32.41
N CYS A 89 -4.35 9.96 31.96
CA CYS A 89 -5.54 10.31 31.20
C CYS A 89 -5.30 10.01 29.72
N SER A 90 -6.28 9.36 29.08
CA SER A 90 -6.20 8.97 27.68
C SER A 90 -7.27 9.65 26.84
N ASN A 91 -6.94 9.91 25.58
CA ASN A 91 -7.86 10.31 24.54
C ASN A 91 -7.47 9.67 23.21
N THR A 92 -8.35 9.72 22.21
CA THR A 92 -8.17 9.04 20.92
C THR A 92 -8.33 9.98 19.74
N TYR A 93 -7.60 9.71 18.66
CA TYR A 93 -7.79 10.32 17.35
C TYR A 93 -7.86 9.23 16.29
N GLN A 94 -8.66 9.44 15.24
CA GLN A 94 -8.79 8.51 14.14
C GLN A 94 -8.81 9.21 12.78
N PHE A 95 -8.35 8.51 11.76
CA PHE A 95 -8.46 8.91 10.36
C PHE A 95 -8.65 7.68 9.46
N THR A 96 -9.11 7.90 8.24
CA THR A 96 -9.28 6.86 7.21
C THR A 96 -8.17 6.97 6.17
N LEU A 97 -7.48 5.87 5.93
CA LEU A 97 -6.50 5.75 4.86
C LEU A 97 -7.11 4.92 3.73
N ASN A 98 -7.17 5.49 2.54
CA ASN A 98 -7.43 4.74 1.32
C ASN A 98 -6.10 4.53 0.58
N THR A 99 -6.05 3.53 -0.28
CA THR A 99 -4.93 3.28 -1.18
C THR A 99 -5.38 3.37 -2.62
N GLU A 100 -4.47 3.74 -3.50
CA GLU A 100 -4.69 3.66 -4.94
C GLU A 100 -3.43 3.22 -5.65
N PHE A 101 -3.62 2.62 -6.83
CA PHE A 101 -2.51 2.39 -7.73
C PHE A 101 -2.00 3.73 -8.28
N CYS A 102 -0.79 4.12 -7.89
CA CYS A 102 -0.12 5.30 -8.41
C CYS A 102 0.84 4.92 -9.53
N PRO A 103 0.63 5.39 -10.77
CA PRO A 103 1.57 5.13 -11.84
C PRO A 103 2.87 5.91 -11.62
N ARG A 104 4.02 5.22 -11.73
CA ARG A 104 5.33 5.88 -11.73
C ARG A 104 5.60 6.42 -13.13
N GLU A 105 5.63 7.75 -13.28
CA GLU A 105 5.94 8.40 -14.54
C GLU A 105 7.45 8.71 -14.68
N PRO A 106 8.04 8.52 -15.87
CA PRO A 106 7.42 7.95 -17.08
C PRO A 106 7.27 6.42 -16.98
N TYR A 107 6.29 5.86 -17.69
CA TYR A 107 6.25 4.42 -17.88
C TYR A 107 7.50 3.96 -18.65
N PHE A 108 7.88 2.70 -18.44
CA PHE A 108 9.03 2.10 -19.09
C PHE A 108 8.70 0.70 -19.57
N LEU A 109 9.07 0.37 -20.80
CA LEU A 109 8.82 -0.93 -21.42
C LEU A 109 10.03 -1.36 -22.25
N ILE A 110 10.51 -2.58 -22.01
CA ILE A 110 11.49 -3.29 -22.83
C ILE A 110 10.82 -4.54 -23.38
N VAL A 111 10.86 -4.72 -24.68
CA VAL A 111 10.52 -6.00 -25.31
C VAL A 111 11.83 -6.69 -25.72
N PRO A 112 12.16 -7.85 -25.15
CA PRO A 112 13.36 -8.57 -25.55
C PRO A 112 13.25 -9.02 -27.02
N ASN A 113 14.38 -9.33 -27.64
CA ASN A 113 14.43 -9.83 -29.02
C ASN A 113 14.95 -11.27 -29.12
N VAL A 114 15.32 -11.88 -27.99
CA VAL A 114 15.82 -13.26 -27.90
C VAL A 114 15.38 -13.88 -26.57
N PHE A 115 15.08 -15.17 -26.58
CA PHE A 115 14.84 -15.96 -25.36
C PHE A 115 15.23 -17.43 -25.58
N THR A 116 15.50 -18.15 -24.49
CA THR A 116 16.05 -19.51 -24.47
C THR A 116 15.20 -20.39 -23.55
N PRO A 117 14.10 -21.00 -24.04
CA PRO A 117 13.19 -21.82 -23.23
C PRO A 117 13.77 -23.23 -22.95
N ASN A 118 14.90 -23.29 -22.26
CA ASN A 118 15.66 -24.51 -21.96
C ASN A 118 15.44 -25.02 -20.51
N GLY A 119 14.75 -24.25 -19.67
CA GLY A 119 14.39 -24.60 -18.29
C GLY A 119 15.50 -24.34 -17.27
N ASP A 120 16.46 -23.47 -17.57
CA ASP A 120 17.52 -23.07 -16.62
C ASP A 120 17.14 -21.90 -15.71
N GLY A 121 15.95 -21.32 -15.92
CA GLY A 121 15.42 -20.16 -15.18
C GLY A 121 15.78 -18.82 -15.82
N GLU A 122 16.65 -18.78 -16.82
CA GLU A 122 17.16 -17.57 -17.46
C GLU A 122 16.56 -17.40 -18.86
N ASN A 123 15.77 -16.35 -19.06
CA ASN A 123 15.11 -16.04 -20.33
C ASN A 123 14.27 -17.21 -20.90
N ASP A 124 13.67 -18.02 -20.02
CA ASP A 124 12.80 -19.13 -20.43
C ASP A 124 11.44 -18.69 -20.96
N ILE A 125 11.01 -17.48 -20.57
CA ILE A 125 9.69 -16.95 -20.91
C ILE A 125 9.88 -15.62 -21.64
N PHE A 126 9.42 -15.57 -22.88
CA PHE A 126 9.31 -14.32 -23.62
C PHE A 126 8.13 -13.50 -23.09
N LYS A 127 8.42 -12.32 -22.53
CA LYS A 127 7.42 -11.32 -22.15
C LYS A 127 8.03 -9.91 -22.13
N PRO A 128 7.22 -8.85 -22.27
CA PRO A 128 7.68 -7.49 -21.99
C PRO A 128 8.11 -7.36 -20.52
N ASN A 129 9.13 -6.55 -20.27
CA ASN A 129 9.56 -6.16 -18.94
C ASN A 129 9.49 -4.64 -18.77
N GLY A 130 9.16 -4.14 -17.60
CA GLY A 130 9.03 -2.70 -17.38
C GLY A 130 8.17 -2.33 -16.17
N THR A 131 7.76 -1.06 -16.10
CA THR A 131 6.96 -0.50 -15.01
C THR A 131 5.84 0.39 -15.54
N SER A 132 4.77 0.53 -14.76
CA SER A 132 3.65 1.45 -15.03
C SER A 132 2.94 1.19 -16.36
N PHE A 133 2.65 -0.07 -16.66
CA PHE A 133 1.77 -0.46 -17.77
C PHE A 133 0.92 -1.66 -17.39
N GLU A 134 -0.26 -1.77 -17.98
CA GLU A 134 -1.13 -2.93 -17.89
C GLU A 134 -1.05 -3.73 -19.21
N PRO A 135 -0.78 -5.05 -19.16
CA PRO A 135 -0.81 -5.87 -20.37
C PRO A 135 -2.25 -5.97 -20.90
N LYS A 136 -2.45 -5.73 -22.21
CA LYS A 136 -3.75 -5.93 -22.88
C LYS A 136 -3.75 -7.14 -23.79
N SER A 137 -2.68 -7.37 -24.54
CA SER A 137 -2.48 -8.65 -25.23
C SER A 137 -1.02 -8.84 -25.65
N MET A 138 -0.60 -10.08 -25.77
CA MET A 138 0.63 -10.48 -26.45
C MET A 138 0.32 -11.64 -27.39
N LYS A 139 0.64 -11.46 -28.67
CA LYS A 139 0.41 -12.45 -29.72
C LYS A 139 1.74 -12.79 -30.39
N ILE A 140 2.01 -14.09 -30.54
CA ILE A 140 3.19 -14.58 -31.25
C ILE A 140 2.76 -15.28 -32.53
N PHE A 141 3.46 -14.97 -33.61
CA PHE A 141 3.24 -15.52 -34.93
C PHE A 141 4.51 -16.22 -35.41
N ASN A 142 4.33 -17.31 -36.13
CA ASN A 142 5.44 -17.93 -36.85
C ASN A 142 5.85 -17.08 -38.07
N ARG A 143 6.94 -17.47 -38.74
CA ARG A 143 7.47 -16.78 -39.94
C ARG A 143 6.49 -16.62 -41.11
N TRP A 144 5.39 -17.38 -41.13
CA TRP A 144 4.35 -17.29 -42.15
C TRP A 144 3.17 -16.39 -41.73
N GLY A 145 3.25 -15.76 -40.56
CA GLY A 145 2.19 -14.89 -40.02
C GLY A 145 1.04 -15.64 -39.36
N GLN A 146 1.17 -16.96 -39.12
CA GLN A 146 0.16 -17.72 -38.39
C GLN A 146 0.34 -17.51 -36.89
N LEU A 147 -0.76 -17.19 -36.19
CA LEU A 147 -0.80 -17.09 -34.73
C LEU A 147 -0.51 -18.45 -34.09
N ILE A 148 0.45 -18.49 -33.18
CA ILE A 148 0.85 -19.70 -32.44
C ILE A 148 0.71 -19.56 -30.92
N PHE A 149 0.60 -18.35 -30.41
CA PHE A 149 0.43 -18.09 -28.98
C PHE A 149 -0.31 -16.76 -28.78
N GLU A 150 -1.15 -16.70 -27.74
CA GLU A 150 -1.86 -15.51 -27.33
C GLU A 150 -1.99 -15.48 -25.80
N ASP A 151 -1.71 -14.33 -25.21
CA ASP A 151 -1.80 -14.06 -23.78
C ASP A 151 -2.45 -12.70 -23.54
N TYR A 152 -3.26 -12.59 -22.49
CA TYR A 152 -3.97 -11.39 -22.08
C TYR A 152 -3.62 -10.95 -20.65
N TYR A 153 -2.83 -11.75 -19.92
CA TYR A 153 -2.58 -11.59 -18.49
C TYR A 153 -1.12 -11.29 -18.17
N GLY A 154 -0.24 -11.22 -19.17
CA GLY A 154 1.19 -10.95 -18.98
C GLY A 154 1.96 -12.17 -18.45
N ILE A 155 1.45 -13.38 -18.66
CA ILE A 155 2.11 -14.65 -18.32
C ILE A 155 3.39 -14.81 -19.13
N GLY A 156 3.34 -14.47 -20.42
CA GLY A 156 4.46 -14.67 -21.33
C GLY A 156 4.41 -16.01 -22.08
N TRP A 157 5.27 -16.15 -23.10
CA TRP A 157 5.37 -17.34 -23.94
C TRP A 157 6.59 -18.17 -23.57
N ASP A 158 6.38 -19.44 -23.25
CA ASP A 158 7.41 -20.41 -22.85
C ASP A 158 8.02 -21.18 -24.04
N GLY A 159 7.78 -20.72 -25.27
CA GLY A 159 8.27 -21.38 -26.48
C GLY A 159 7.48 -22.63 -26.88
N ARG A 160 6.32 -22.91 -26.28
CA ARG A 160 5.47 -24.05 -26.68
C ARG A 160 4.35 -23.65 -27.64
N LEU A 161 4.02 -24.55 -28.55
CA LEU A 161 2.84 -24.46 -29.40
C LEU A 161 1.57 -24.78 -28.60
N PRO A 162 0.36 -24.48 -29.11
CA PRO A 162 -0.90 -24.85 -28.44
C PRO A 162 -1.06 -26.36 -28.24
N SER A 163 -0.33 -27.17 -29.01
CA SER A 163 -0.25 -28.63 -28.85
C SER A 163 0.59 -29.08 -27.64
N GLY A 164 1.30 -28.15 -26.98
CA GLY A 164 2.26 -28.41 -25.90
C GLY A 164 3.66 -28.81 -26.38
N LEU A 165 3.86 -29.04 -27.68
CA LEU A 165 5.17 -29.32 -28.26
C LEU A 165 6.06 -28.06 -28.26
N LYS A 166 7.37 -28.25 -28.15
CA LYS A 166 8.33 -27.15 -28.33
C LYS A 166 8.19 -26.57 -29.74
N ALA A 167 8.17 -25.24 -29.83
CA ALA A 167 8.32 -24.54 -31.08
C ALA A 167 9.76 -24.72 -31.59
N SER A 168 9.94 -24.68 -32.91
CA SER A 168 11.26 -24.82 -33.52
C SER A 168 12.13 -23.59 -33.23
N ASP A 169 13.44 -23.80 -33.12
CA ASP A 169 14.42 -22.72 -33.15
C ASP A 169 14.22 -21.84 -34.41
N GLY A 170 14.29 -20.53 -34.23
CA GLY A 170 14.10 -19.59 -35.34
C GLY A 170 13.44 -18.26 -34.96
N THR A 171 13.11 -17.50 -36.02
CA THR A 171 12.52 -16.18 -35.91
C THR A 171 10.99 -16.24 -35.90
N TYR A 172 10.42 -15.56 -34.93
CA TYR A 172 9.00 -15.34 -34.70
C TYR A 172 8.68 -13.84 -34.76
N LEU A 173 7.42 -13.50 -34.94
CA LEU A 173 6.94 -12.12 -34.89
C LEU A 173 6.05 -11.96 -33.67
N TYR A 174 6.14 -10.82 -33.00
CA TYR A 174 5.22 -10.48 -31.91
C TYR A 174 4.37 -9.27 -32.23
N ARG A 175 3.19 -9.23 -31.63
CA ARG A 175 2.36 -8.04 -31.48
C ARG A 175 1.92 -7.96 -30.03
N ILE A 176 2.35 -6.89 -29.35
CA ILE A 176 2.09 -6.64 -27.94
C ILE A 176 1.26 -5.37 -27.85
N THR A 177 0.22 -5.39 -27.03
CA THR A 177 -0.65 -4.24 -26.76
C THR A 177 -0.64 -4.01 -25.26
N ILE A 178 -0.38 -2.77 -24.85
CA ILE A 178 -0.37 -2.36 -23.45
C ILE A 178 -1.20 -1.09 -23.26
N GLN A 179 -1.64 -0.88 -22.03
CA GLN A 179 -2.13 0.41 -21.58
C GLN A 179 -1.07 1.00 -20.65
N PRO A 180 -0.28 2.01 -21.08
CA PRO A 180 0.53 2.76 -20.15
C PRO A 180 -0.36 3.35 -19.04
N LEU A 181 0.16 3.28 -17.82
CA LEU A 181 -0.48 3.83 -16.64
C LEU A 181 0.18 5.19 -16.41
N THR A 182 -0.54 6.27 -16.73
CA THR A 182 -0.09 7.67 -16.63
C THR A 182 -1.23 8.55 -16.12
N ILE A 183 -0.92 9.76 -15.67
CA ILE A 183 -1.88 10.79 -15.25
C ILE A 183 -1.57 12.08 -16.03
N PRO A 184 -2.42 12.47 -17.02
CA PRO A 184 -3.69 11.87 -17.40
C PRO A 184 -3.53 10.50 -18.06
N ALA A 185 -4.61 9.72 -18.08
CA ALA A 185 -4.63 8.40 -18.70
C ALA A 185 -4.16 8.47 -20.17
N SER A 186 -3.21 7.62 -20.54
CA SER A 186 -2.72 7.53 -21.92
C SER A 186 -3.68 6.71 -22.80
N GLU A 187 -3.43 6.74 -24.10
CA GLU A 187 -4.03 5.77 -25.00
C GLU A 187 -3.28 4.42 -24.95
N ILE A 188 -3.95 3.38 -25.47
CA ILE A 188 -3.36 2.05 -25.66
C ILE A 188 -2.24 2.14 -26.70
N GLU A 189 -1.12 1.47 -26.43
CA GLU A 189 0.02 1.40 -27.34
C GLU A 189 0.22 -0.02 -27.89
N GLU A 190 0.69 -0.12 -29.14
CA GLU A 190 0.97 -1.38 -29.83
C GLU A 190 2.44 -1.47 -30.27
N PHE A 191 3.12 -2.52 -29.83
CA PHE A 191 4.51 -2.83 -30.14
C PHE A 191 4.58 -4.04 -31.07
N LYS A 192 5.41 -3.96 -32.10
CA LYS A 192 5.64 -5.03 -33.08
C LYS A 192 7.13 -5.21 -33.30
N GLY A 193 7.54 -6.44 -33.56
CA GLY A 193 8.92 -6.75 -33.85
C GLY A 193 9.15 -8.23 -34.09
N PHE A 194 10.42 -8.60 -34.14
CA PHE A 194 10.86 -9.98 -34.27
C PHE A 194 11.41 -10.49 -32.94
N LEU A 195 11.26 -11.78 -32.74
CA LEU A 195 11.76 -12.54 -31.59
C LEU A 195 12.54 -13.73 -32.11
N GLN A 196 13.74 -13.93 -31.60
CA GLN A 196 14.51 -15.14 -31.85
C GLN A 196 14.29 -16.11 -30.68
N LEU A 197 13.70 -17.27 -30.96
CA LEU A 197 13.74 -18.42 -30.05
C LEU A 197 15.04 -19.15 -30.33
N ILE A 198 15.81 -19.48 -29.29
CA ILE A 198 17.00 -20.34 -29.39
C ILE A 198 16.83 -21.51 -28.41
N ASP A 199 16.74 -22.75 -28.92
CA ASP A 199 16.76 -23.95 -28.08
C ASP A 199 18.20 -24.49 -28.09
N ARG A 200 18.87 -24.48 -26.92
CA ARG A 200 20.23 -25.00 -26.75
C ARG A 200 20.23 -26.43 -26.24
#